data_AF-A0A336KFN8-F1
#
_entry.id   AF-A0A336KFN8-F1
#
_cell.length_a   1.000
_cell.length_b   1.000
_cell.length_c   1.000
_cell.angle_alpha   90.00
_cell.angle_beta   90.00
_cell.angle_gamma   90.00
#
_symmetry.space_group_name_H-M   'P 1'
#
loop_
_entity.id
_entity.type
_entity.pdbx_description
1 polymer ?
#
loop_
_entity_poly.entity_id
_entity_poly.type
_entity_poly.pdbx_seq_one_letter_code
_entity_poly.pdbx_strand_id
1 'polypeptide(L)'
;MLRAVLTEIIDVSKMPKEALEGMNMLKSEDIADAVIYLLSTPNSSISPGVVETNLGITAGMSKDVVKTISGLKSKDISDAVLYLLGTPSTVNVTEITIRPSNANY
;
A
#
# COMPACT_ATOMS: atom_id res chain seq x y z
N MET A 1 27.54 -13.58 -15.61
CA MET A 1 26.61 -14.71 -15.41
C MET A 1 25.27 -14.11 -14.98
N LEU A 2 24.30 -13.98 -15.88
CA LEU A 2 22.96 -13.47 -15.53
C LEU A 2 22.20 -14.59 -14.79
N ARG A 3 21.77 -14.33 -13.55
CA ARG A 3 20.75 -15.15 -12.88
C ARG A 3 19.38 -14.55 -13.20
N ALA A 4 18.56 -15.26 -13.96
CA ALA A 4 17.14 -14.96 -14.04
C ALA A 4 16.47 -15.40 -12.73
N VAL A 5 15.80 -14.47 -12.05
CA VAL A 5 14.99 -14.78 -10.86
C VAL A 5 13.55 -14.91 -11.35
N LEU A 6 13.00 -16.12 -11.31
CA LEU A 6 11.58 -16.38 -11.53
C LEU A 6 10.82 -15.94 -10.27
N THR A 7 10.20 -14.76 -10.31
CA THR A 7 9.33 -14.26 -9.24
C THR A 7 7.88 -14.63 -9.56
N GLU A 8 7.55 -15.92 -9.54
CA GLU A 8 6.15 -16.36 -9.64
C GLU A 8 5.57 -16.54 -8.23
N ILE A 9 4.33 -16.07 -8.03
CA ILE A 9 3.58 -16.31 -6.80
C ILE A 9 3.11 -17.76 -6.84
N ILE A 10 3.72 -18.61 -6.02
CA ILE A 10 3.37 -20.03 -5.93
C ILE A 10 2.19 -20.21 -4.98
N ASP A 11 1.09 -20.81 -5.47
CA ASP A 11 -0.03 -21.24 -4.63
C ASP A 11 0.36 -22.49 -3.82
N VAL A 12 0.89 -22.23 -2.62
CA VAL A 12 1.37 -23.27 -1.70
C VAL A 12 0.27 -24.17 -1.15
N SER A 13 -1.01 -23.83 -1.33
CA SER A 13 -2.13 -24.65 -0.84
C SER A 13 -2.23 -26.03 -1.52
N LYS A 14 -1.59 -26.19 -2.68
CA LYS A 14 -1.58 -27.42 -3.48
C LYS A 14 -0.30 -28.24 -3.31
N MET A 15 0.64 -27.78 -2.50
CA MET A 15 1.93 -28.45 -2.31
C MET A 15 1.89 -29.40 -1.10
N PRO A 16 2.61 -30.54 -1.18
CA PRO A 16 2.79 -31.42 -0.03
C PRO A 16 3.58 -30.70 1.07
N LYS A 17 3.23 -30.90 2.34
CA LYS A 17 3.84 -30.19 3.49
C LYS A 17 5.35 -30.40 3.56
N GLU A 18 5.81 -31.58 3.19
CA GLU A 18 7.22 -31.98 3.15
C GLU A 18 8.02 -31.13 2.16
N ALA A 19 7.39 -30.61 1.10
CA ALA A 19 8.03 -29.71 0.15
C ALA A 19 8.13 -28.27 0.68
N LEU A 20 7.31 -27.89 1.67
CA LEU A 20 7.32 -26.55 2.28
C LEU A 20 8.37 -26.44 3.39
N GLU A 21 8.64 -27.53 4.12
CA GLU A 21 9.55 -27.55 5.28
C GLU A 21 11.02 -27.23 4.93
N GLY A 22 11.41 -27.36 3.66
CA GLY A 22 12.75 -27.00 3.17
C GLY A 22 12.84 -25.68 2.41
N MET A 23 11.72 -25.00 2.19
CA MET A 23 11.69 -23.75 1.43
C MET A 23 11.96 -22.56 2.34
N ASN A 24 12.96 -21.75 1.98
CA ASN A 24 13.17 -20.46 2.62
C ASN A 24 12.13 -19.47 2.05
N MET A 25 10.95 -19.44 2.66
CA MET A 25 9.86 -18.55 2.25
C MET A 25 10.09 -17.14 2.80
N LEU A 26 9.89 -16.13 1.95
CA LEU A 26 9.71 -14.76 2.43
C LEU A 26 8.46 -14.72 3.30
N LYS A 27 8.59 -14.15 4.49
CA LYS A 27 7.44 -13.94 5.37
C LYS A 27 6.71 -12.67 4.97
N SER A 28 5.47 -12.53 5.44
CA SER A 28 4.68 -11.30 5.25
C SER A 28 5.40 -10.06 5.77
N GLU A 29 6.20 -10.21 6.83
CA GLU A 29 6.95 -9.14 7.46
C GLU A 29 8.09 -8.64 6.55
N ASP A 30 8.78 -9.54 5.84
CA ASP A 30 9.86 -9.17 4.90
C ASP A 30 9.32 -8.33 3.73
N ILE A 31 8.09 -8.63 3.28
CA ILE A 31 7.40 -7.87 2.23
C ILE A 31 6.97 -6.49 2.77
N ALA A 32 6.44 -6.45 3.99
CA ALA A 32 6.05 -5.20 4.64
C ALA A 32 7.26 -4.26 4.82
N ASP A 33 8.40 -4.79 5.28
CA ASP A 33 9.63 -4.03 5.45
C ASP A 33 10.19 -3.53 4.11
N ALA A 34 10.14 -4.33 3.05
CA ALA A 34 10.54 -3.91 1.71
C ALA A 34 9.64 -2.78 1.17
N VAL A 35 8.33 -2.87 1.39
CA VAL A 35 7.37 -1.83 1.02
C VAL A 35 7.61 -0.57 1.86
N ILE A 36 7.80 -0.68 3.17
CA ILE A 36 8.14 0.45 4.04
C ILE A 36 9.44 1.09 3.58
N TYR A 37 10.47 0.32 3.24
CA TYR A 37 11.74 0.84 2.73
C TYR A 37 11.57 1.58 1.40
N LEU A 38 10.81 1.01 0.46
CA LEU A 38 10.45 1.68 -0.80
C LEU A 38 9.66 2.98 -0.55
N LEU A 39 8.75 3.00 0.42
CA LEU A 39 7.98 4.18 0.79
C LEU A 39 8.77 5.18 1.65
N SER A 40 9.86 4.72 2.27
CA SER A 40 10.82 5.54 3.02
C SER A 40 11.81 6.25 2.10
N THR A 41 11.69 6.08 0.77
CA THR A 41 12.47 6.83 -0.20
C THR A 41 12.28 8.32 0.09
N PRO A 42 13.34 9.03 0.49
CA PRO A 42 13.23 10.31 1.16
C PRO A 42 12.74 11.38 0.20
N ASN A 43 11.84 12.24 0.69
CA ASN A 43 11.34 13.50 0.12
C ASN A 43 9.96 13.48 -0.54
N SER A 44 9.26 12.35 -0.59
CA SER A 44 7.89 12.31 -1.11
C SER A 44 6.87 12.20 0.02
N SER A 45 5.91 13.13 0.05
CA SER A 45 4.80 13.13 1.00
C SER A 45 3.47 12.92 0.25
N ILE A 46 2.59 12.11 0.84
CA ILE A 46 1.20 11.96 0.37
C ILE A 46 0.29 12.50 1.45
N SER A 47 -0.42 13.59 1.13
CA SER A 47 -1.33 14.30 2.02
C SER A 47 -2.79 14.11 1.59
N PRO A 48 -3.44 13.00 2.02
CA PRO A 48 -4.83 12.76 1.68
C PRO A 48 -5.79 13.65 2.47
N GLY A 49 -6.98 13.88 1.89
CA GLY A 49 -8.18 14.29 2.60
C GLY A 49 -8.74 13.16 3.43
N VAL A 50 -10.02 13.27 3.79
CA VAL A 50 -10.70 12.19 4.52
C VAL A 50 -10.68 10.91 3.69
N VAL A 51 -10.18 9.82 4.28
CA VAL A 51 -10.14 8.48 3.67
C VAL A 51 -11.06 7.56 4.46
N GLU A 52 -11.93 6.86 3.76
CA GLU A 52 -12.86 5.88 4.30
C GLU A 52 -12.10 4.64 4.80
N THR A 53 -11.76 4.67 6.08
CA THR A 53 -11.06 3.59 6.78
C THR A 53 -11.65 3.42 8.17
N ASN A 54 -11.24 2.36 8.87
CA ASN A 54 -11.62 2.16 10.27
C ASN A 54 -10.92 3.14 11.24
N LEU A 55 -10.06 4.05 10.76
CA LEU A 55 -9.35 5.03 11.61
C LEU A 55 -10.32 5.86 12.45
N GLY A 56 -11.48 6.25 11.91
CA GLY A 56 -12.48 6.99 12.67
C GLY A 56 -13.00 6.20 13.86
N ILE A 57 -13.21 4.88 13.70
CA ILE A 57 -13.65 3.99 14.79
C ILE A 57 -12.54 3.88 15.84
N THR A 58 -11.29 3.68 15.41
CA THR A 58 -10.12 3.63 16.30
C THR A 58 -9.93 4.95 17.05
N ALA A 59 -10.27 6.08 16.42
CA ALA A 59 -10.24 7.41 17.02
C ALA A 59 -11.47 7.73 17.91
N GLY A 60 -12.40 6.79 18.11
CA GLY A 60 -13.54 6.93 19.01
C GLY A 60 -14.85 7.39 18.37
N MET A 61 -14.93 7.51 17.03
CA MET A 61 -16.20 7.77 16.35
C MET A 61 -17.08 6.52 16.33
N SER A 62 -18.40 6.73 16.37
CA SER A 62 -19.35 5.63 16.19
C SER A 62 -19.29 5.07 14.77
N LYS A 63 -19.58 3.77 14.62
CA LYS A 63 -19.64 3.12 13.31
C LYS A 63 -20.64 3.79 12.36
N ASP A 64 -21.74 4.29 12.89
CA ASP A 64 -22.78 4.93 12.09
C ASP A 64 -22.31 6.28 11.54
N VAL A 65 -21.55 7.05 12.35
CA VAL A 65 -20.91 8.28 11.88
C VAL A 65 -19.89 7.97 10.79
N VAL A 66 -18.99 7.00 11.00
CA VAL A 66 -17.96 6.64 10.02
C VAL A 66 -18.57 6.19 8.68
N LYS A 67 -19.71 5.49 8.69
CA LYS A 67 -20.42 5.10 7.45
C LYS A 67 -21.03 6.26 6.67
N THR A 68 -21.29 7.39 7.33
CA THR A 68 -21.88 8.58 6.68
C THR A 68 -20.82 9.49 6.05
N ILE A 69 -19.55 9.29 6.39
CA ILE A 69 -18.44 10.05 5.85
C ILE A 69 -18.18 9.59 4.41
N SER A 70 -18.43 10.48 3.45
CA SER A 70 -17.98 10.30 2.07
C SER A 70 -16.55 10.81 1.97
N GLY A 71 -15.62 9.91 1.63
CA GLY A 71 -14.20 10.23 1.52
C GLY A 71 -13.54 9.49 0.37
N LEU A 72 -12.22 9.63 0.27
CA LEU A 72 -11.40 8.81 -0.61
C LEU A 72 -11.48 7.36 -0.16
N LYS A 73 -11.42 6.41 -1.10
CA LYS A 73 -11.25 5.00 -0.79
C LYS A 73 -9.77 4.70 -0.57
N SER A 74 -9.44 3.65 0.18
CA SER A 74 -8.05 3.19 0.34
C SER A 74 -7.38 2.92 -1.02
N LYS A 75 -8.16 2.52 -2.03
CA LYS A 75 -7.65 2.31 -3.40
C LYS A 75 -7.12 3.60 -4.03
N ASP A 76 -7.76 4.74 -3.79
CA ASP A 76 -7.30 6.02 -4.33
C ASP A 76 -5.92 6.38 -3.78
N ILE A 77 -5.65 6.01 -2.52
CA ILE A 77 -4.34 6.19 -1.88
C ILE A 77 -3.31 5.22 -2.45
N SER A 78 -3.65 3.94 -2.62
CA SER A 78 -2.73 2.97 -3.22
C SER A 78 -2.37 3.31 -4.67
N ASP A 79 -3.33 3.80 -5.45
CA ASP A 79 -3.09 4.23 -6.82
C ASP A 79 -2.14 5.45 -6.86
N ALA A 80 -2.26 6.37 -5.90
CA ALA A 80 -1.35 7.51 -5.78
C ALA A 80 0.08 7.11 -5.40
N VAL A 81 0.21 6.12 -4.51
CA VAL A 81 1.51 5.52 -4.18
C VAL A 81 2.13 4.87 -5.42
N LEU A 82 1.35 4.12 -6.20
CA LEU A 82 1.84 3.52 -7.44
C LEU A 82 2.23 4.57 -8.48
N TYR A 83 1.47 5.66 -8.59
CA TYR A 83 1.83 6.80 -9.45
C TYR A 83 3.18 7.40 -9.04
N LEU A 84 3.38 7.63 -7.74
CA LEU A 84 4.64 8.12 -7.19
C LEU A 84 5.81 7.18 -7.53
N LEU A 85 5.66 5.89 -7.27
CA LEU A 85 6.68 4.88 -7.52
C LEU A 85 6.94 4.64 -9.03
N GLY A 86 5.94 4.86 -9.88
CA GLY A 86 6.04 4.75 -11.33
C GLY A 86 6.67 5.98 -12.00
N THR A 87 6.98 7.02 -11.24
CA THR A 87 7.59 8.25 -11.76
C THR A 87 9.02 7.97 -12.26
N PRO A 88 9.43 8.51 -13.43
CA PRO A 88 10.79 8.33 -13.94
C PRO A 88 11.85 8.81 -12.93
N SER A 89 13.01 8.16 -12.89
CA SER A 89 14.11 8.52 -11.97
C SER A 89 14.68 9.94 -12.16
N THR A 90 14.37 10.58 -13.27
CA THR A 90 14.71 11.99 -13.56
C THR A 90 13.73 12.99 -12.95
N VAL A 91 12.63 12.52 -12.37
CA VAL A 91 11.56 13.34 -11.79
C VAL A 91 11.45 13.03 -10.31
N ASN A 92 11.50 14.07 -9.48
CA ASN A 92 11.33 13.98 -8.04
C ASN A 92 9.98 14.58 -7.64
N VAL A 93 9.00 13.73 -7.32
CA VAL A 93 7.68 14.17 -6.85
C VAL A 93 7.73 14.32 -5.34
N THR A 94 7.76 15.55 -4.85
CA THR A 94 7.96 15.81 -3.42
C THR A 94 6.67 15.78 -2.60
N GLU A 95 5.52 16.03 -3.21
CA GLU A 95 4.22 16.09 -2.52
C GLU A 95 3.09 15.68 -3.47
N ILE A 96 2.16 14.88 -2.96
CA ILE A 96 0.88 14.56 -3.61
C ILE A 96 -0.24 14.86 -2.62
N THR A 97 -1.03 15.90 -2.90
CA THR A 97 -2.27 16.19 -2.15
C THR A 97 -3.47 15.68 -2.93
N ILE A 98 -4.36 14.92 -2.27
CA ILE A 98 -5.55 14.33 -2.90
C ILE A 98 -6.76 14.60 -2.03
N ARG A 99 -7.85 15.06 -2.63
CA ARG A 99 -9.11 15.39 -1.95
C ARG A 99 -10.29 14.75 -2.68
N PRO A 100 -11.38 14.39 -1.98
CA PRO A 100 -12.64 14.03 -2.64
C PRO A 100 -13.12 15.17 -3.53
N SER A 101 -13.55 14.87 -4.76
CA SER A 101 -13.99 15.89 -5.73
C SER A 101 -15.29 16.60 -5.33
N ASN A 102 -16.08 15.97 -4.47
CA ASN A 102 -17.32 16.47 -3.89
C ASN A 102 -17.11 17.17 -2.53
N ALA A 103 -15.87 17.29 -2.05
CA ALA A 103 -15.57 18.07 -0.86
C ALA A 103 -15.70 19.57 -1.20
N ASN A 104 -16.89 20.13 -0.97
CA ASN A 104 -17.08 21.58 -1.00
C ASN A 104 -16.36 22.18 0.22
N TYR A 105 -15.38 23.05 -0.04
CA TYR A 105 -14.75 23.92 0.96
C TYR A 105 -15.54 25.22 1.11
#